data_AF-A0A5B0P9N0-F1
#
_entry.id   AF-A0A5B0P9N0-F1
#
_cell.length_a   1.000
_cell.length_b   1.000
_cell.length_c   1.000
_cell.angle_alpha   90.00
_cell.angle_beta   90.00
_cell.angle_gamma   90.00
#
_symmetry.space_group_name_H-M   'P 1'
#
loop_
_entity.id
_entity.type
_entity.pdbx_description
1 polymer ?
#
loop_
_entity_poly.entity_id
_entity_poly.type
_entity_poly.pdbx_seq_one_letter_code
_entity_poly.pdbx_strand_id
1 'polypeptide(L)'
;MPPTRYFQPTHGSLLNTINARDDKVVEPRGLWNTVKGKKRCVVLCEGFFEWLNKGKDKIPHFTKRTGGELMCLAGLWDSVTYKGTTEELHTFTIITTSSNNYLSFLHDRMPVILSDRDSIEAWLDTSSGEWSSSLSKLLKPFSLDDGLVSYPVPKEVGKVGNQSADFLKPISQRKGNIMSFFNKQTRPSGSHSSKQAASSSGPDSKQMEKKGLVGTAPAVLHGLEIEGPHDADTIKDEPKGSPAPSPKKTPIKRSAASVESDALPPERKVRKVS
;
A
#
# COMPACT_ATOMS: atom_id res chain seq x y z
N MET A 1 15.01 19.61 22.84
CA MET A 1 13.66 19.77 22.26
C MET A 1 12.99 18.41 22.24
N PRO A 2 11.69 18.27 22.54
CA PRO A 2 10.98 17.03 22.28
C PRO A 2 10.89 16.77 20.76
N PRO A 3 10.78 15.50 20.31
CA PRO A 3 10.63 15.21 18.89
C PRO A 3 9.37 15.91 18.39
N THR A 4 9.51 16.67 17.32
CA THR A 4 8.44 17.28 16.55
C THR A 4 7.42 16.18 16.24
N ARG A 5 6.28 16.18 16.95
CA ARG A 5 5.12 15.38 16.55
C ARG A 5 4.79 15.83 15.13
N TYR A 6 4.89 14.92 14.17
CA TYR A 6 4.49 15.15 12.79
C TYR A 6 3.16 15.92 12.81
N PHE A 7 3.19 17.14 12.26
CA PHE A 7 2.00 17.96 12.09
C PHE A 7 1.00 17.13 11.29
N GLN A 8 -0.08 16.67 11.92
CA GLN A 8 -1.19 16.01 11.24
C GLN A 8 -2.11 17.13 10.74
N PRO A 9 -2.16 17.41 9.42
CA PRO A 9 -3.00 18.48 8.92
C PRO A 9 -4.46 18.12 9.20
N THR A 10 -5.14 18.93 10.01
CA THR A 10 -6.58 18.81 10.25
C THR A 10 -7.33 19.39 9.05
N HIS A 11 -7.29 18.72 7.91
CA HIS A 11 -8.18 19.04 6.79
C HIS A 11 -9.32 18.02 6.74
N GLY A 12 -10.55 18.52 6.90
CA GLY A 12 -11.78 17.74 6.82
C GLY A 12 -11.90 17.01 5.49
N SER A 13 -12.22 15.71 5.57
CA SER A 13 -12.21 14.73 4.47
C SER A 13 -10.81 14.49 3.88
N LEU A 14 -9.90 13.93 4.68
CA LEU A 14 -8.63 13.40 4.21
C LEU A 14 -8.89 12.40 3.08
N LEU A 15 -8.49 12.75 1.86
CA LEU A 15 -8.41 11.80 0.76
C LEU A 15 -7.42 10.71 1.19
N ASN A 16 -7.90 9.47 1.32
CA ASN A 16 -7.04 8.35 1.64
C ASN A 16 -6.36 7.86 0.36
N THR A 17 -5.17 8.38 0.10
CA THR A 17 -4.39 8.13 -1.12
C THR A 17 -3.37 7.01 -0.95
N ILE A 18 -3.71 5.96 -0.21
CA ILE A 18 -2.83 4.77 -0.10
C ILE A 18 -2.74 3.99 -1.41
N ASN A 19 -3.80 4.04 -2.22
CA ASN A 19 -3.90 3.34 -3.50
C ASN A 19 -4.33 4.31 -4.63
N ALA A 20 -3.73 4.14 -5.80
CA ALA A 20 -4.09 4.81 -7.03
C ALA A 20 -4.62 3.78 -8.03
N ARG A 21 -5.84 3.94 -8.51
CA ARG A 21 -6.38 3.01 -9.51
C ARG A 21 -5.78 3.32 -10.88
N ASP A 22 -5.34 2.29 -11.58
CA ASP A 22 -4.83 2.34 -12.96
C ASP A 22 -5.67 3.19 -13.91
N ASP A 23 -6.99 3.00 -13.92
CA ASP A 23 -7.93 3.79 -14.71
C ASP A 23 -7.77 5.30 -14.46
N LYS A 24 -7.65 5.72 -13.20
CA LYS A 24 -7.44 7.12 -12.79
C LYS A 24 -6.02 7.61 -13.01
N VAL A 25 -5.02 6.73 -12.98
CA VAL A 25 -3.64 7.11 -13.29
C VAL A 25 -3.49 7.41 -14.79
N VAL A 26 -4.12 6.62 -15.66
CA VAL A 26 -3.99 6.80 -17.12
C VAL A 26 -4.73 8.06 -17.61
N GLU A 27 -5.85 8.43 -16.97
CA GLU A 27 -6.60 9.65 -17.29
C GLU A 27 -5.71 10.91 -17.31
N PRO A 28 -5.80 11.79 -18.35
CA PRO A 28 -4.98 13.00 -18.46
C PRO A 28 -5.47 14.15 -17.55
N ARG A 29 -6.24 13.83 -16.51
CA ARG A 29 -6.85 14.77 -15.56
C ARG A 29 -6.85 14.14 -14.17
N GLY A 30 -7.14 14.95 -13.16
CA GLY A 30 -7.25 14.48 -11.77
C GLY A 30 -5.93 14.46 -11.03
N LEU A 31 -5.97 13.88 -9.83
CA LEU A 31 -4.92 13.99 -8.80
C LEU A 31 -3.55 13.49 -9.28
N TRP A 32 -3.52 12.39 -10.04
CA TRP A 32 -2.28 11.72 -10.43
C TRP A 32 -1.58 12.37 -11.62
N ASN A 33 -2.26 13.29 -12.32
CA ASN A 33 -1.77 13.79 -13.62
C ASN A 33 -0.47 14.60 -13.50
N THR A 34 -0.27 15.30 -12.39
CA THR A 34 0.94 16.10 -12.13
C THR A 34 2.16 15.26 -11.77
N VAL A 35 1.94 14.06 -11.22
CA VAL A 35 3.00 13.19 -10.67
C VAL A 35 3.33 12.00 -11.57
N LYS A 36 2.38 11.45 -12.31
CA LYS A 36 2.56 10.18 -13.06
C LYS A 36 3.71 10.18 -14.08
N GLY A 37 4.02 11.32 -14.69
CA GLY A 37 5.12 11.46 -15.65
C GLY A 37 6.51 11.54 -15.01
N LYS A 38 6.59 11.95 -13.73
CA LYS A 38 7.84 12.44 -13.12
C LYS A 38 8.20 11.80 -11.78
N LYS A 39 7.20 11.38 -11.00
CA LYS A 39 7.37 10.88 -9.63
C LYS A 39 6.85 9.45 -9.52
N ARG A 40 7.54 8.54 -10.22
CA ARG A 40 7.28 7.10 -10.15
C ARG A 40 8.30 6.44 -9.23
N CYS A 41 7.87 5.42 -8.50
CA CYS A 41 8.71 4.63 -7.62
C CYS A 41 8.34 3.15 -7.71
N VAL A 42 9.20 2.29 -7.17
CA VAL A 42 8.90 0.87 -6.93
C VAL A 42 8.83 0.64 -5.43
N VAL A 43 7.72 0.05 -4.97
CA VAL A 43 7.54 -0.35 -3.58
C VAL A 43 7.91 -1.82 -3.46
N LEU A 44 8.90 -2.12 -2.63
CA LEU A 44 9.36 -3.49 -2.40
C LEU A 44 8.62 -4.12 -1.21
N CYS A 45 8.15 -5.35 -1.38
CA CYS A 45 7.55 -6.12 -0.28
C CYS A 45 7.69 -7.63 -0.49
N GLU A 46 7.64 -8.41 0.59
CA GLU A 46 7.56 -9.88 0.51
C GLU A 46 6.23 -10.38 -0.05
N GLY A 47 5.18 -9.56 0.07
CA GLY A 47 3.81 -9.86 -0.34
C GLY A 47 2.83 -8.84 0.23
N PHE A 48 1.55 -9.05 -0.02
CA PHE A 48 0.48 -8.20 0.50
C PHE A 48 -0.63 -9.02 1.14
N PHE A 49 -1.33 -8.39 2.08
CA PHE A 49 -2.53 -8.97 2.70
C PHE A 49 -3.77 -8.50 1.97
N GLU A 50 -4.76 -9.38 1.86
CA GLU A 50 -6.10 -9.03 1.41
C GLU A 50 -7.15 -9.90 2.15
N TRP A 51 -8.35 -9.38 2.35
CA TRP A 51 -9.37 -10.03 3.17
C TRP A 51 -10.50 -10.59 2.32
N LEU A 52 -10.66 -11.90 2.38
CA LEU A 52 -11.83 -12.58 1.81
C LEU A 52 -13.05 -12.27 2.69
N ASN A 53 -14.06 -11.63 2.09
CA ASN A 53 -15.33 -11.39 2.76
C ASN A 53 -16.21 -12.64 2.69
N LYS A 54 -16.53 -13.24 3.85
CA LYS A 54 -17.42 -14.40 3.99
C LYS A 54 -18.57 -14.04 4.92
N GLY A 55 -19.58 -13.37 4.37
CA GLY A 55 -20.70 -12.82 5.14
C GLY A 55 -20.20 -11.73 6.09
N LYS A 56 -20.35 -11.96 7.41
CA LYS A 56 -19.86 -11.03 8.45
C LYS A 56 -18.39 -11.23 8.80
N ASP A 57 -17.80 -12.36 8.42
CA ASP A 57 -16.41 -12.68 8.69
C ASP A 57 -15.48 -12.15 7.59
N LYS A 58 -14.31 -11.68 7.99
CA LYS A 58 -13.18 -11.38 7.10
C LYS A 58 -12.05 -12.36 7.37
N ILE A 59 -11.58 -13.04 6.34
CA ILE A 59 -10.50 -14.01 6.42
C ILE A 59 -9.27 -13.41 5.72
N PRO A 60 -8.23 -12.97 6.47
CA PRO A 60 -7.04 -12.44 5.84
C PRO A 60 -6.31 -13.55 5.09
N HIS A 61 -5.83 -13.20 3.90
CA HIS A 61 -4.94 -13.99 3.08
C HIS A 61 -3.65 -13.22 2.90
N PHE A 62 -2.54 -13.95 2.83
CA PHE A 62 -1.26 -13.38 2.41
C PHE A 62 -0.92 -13.90 1.02
N THR A 63 -0.61 -12.98 0.12
CA THR A 63 -0.28 -13.27 -1.27
C THR A 63 1.18 -12.89 -1.52
N LYS A 64 1.96 -13.82 -2.06
CA LYS A 64 3.40 -13.66 -2.33
C LYS A 64 3.84 -14.37 -3.61
N ARG A 65 5.08 -14.12 -4.06
CA ARG A 65 5.68 -14.86 -5.18
C ARG A 65 5.99 -16.29 -4.76
N THR A 66 5.83 -17.25 -5.67
CA THR A 66 6.09 -18.67 -5.40
C THR A 66 7.57 -18.97 -5.15
N GLY A 67 8.49 -18.25 -5.79
CA GLY A 67 9.94 -18.41 -5.64
C GLY A 67 10.52 -17.74 -4.40
N GLY A 68 9.71 -16.99 -3.64
CA GLY A 68 10.16 -16.26 -2.44
C GLY A 68 10.87 -14.95 -2.74
N GLU A 69 10.91 -14.51 -3.99
CA GLU A 69 11.44 -13.20 -4.36
C GLU A 69 10.54 -12.06 -3.87
N LEU A 70 11.14 -10.90 -3.65
CA LEU A 70 10.38 -9.68 -3.38
C LEU A 70 9.49 -9.32 -4.57
N MET A 71 8.33 -8.76 -4.26
CA MET A 71 7.48 -8.10 -5.23
C MET A 71 7.94 -6.65 -5.45
N CYS A 72 7.92 -6.23 -6.71
CA CYS A 72 8.15 -4.86 -7.12
C CYS A 72 6.81 -4.23 -7.51
N LEU A 73 6.19 -3.47 -6.60
CA LEU A 73 4.89 -2.85 -6.87
C LEU A 73 5.08 -1.49 -7.53
N ALA A 74 4.35 -1.22 -8.60
CA ALA A 74 4.35 0.10 -9.22
C ALA A 74 3.72 1.13 -8.28
N GLY A 75 4.44 2.20 -7.97
CA GLY A 75 3.97 3.28 -7.12
C GLY A 75 4.21 4.66 -7.72
N LEU A 76 3.49 5.64 -7.19
CA LEU A 76 3.78 7.06 -7.38
C LEU A 76 4.22 7.64 -6.04
N TRP A 77 5.09 8.64 -6.07
CA TRP A 77 5.51 9.34 -4.86
C TRP A 77 5.30 10.85 -5.01
N ASP A 78 5.21 11.53 -3.87
CA ASP A 78 5.25 12.98 -3.80
C ASP A 78 5.88 13.41 -2.48
N SER A 79 6.26 14.67 -2.42
CA SER A 79 6.90 15.23 -1.25
C SER A 79 6.35 16.61 -0.92
N VAL A 80 6.23 16.90 0.37
CA VAL A 80 5.69 18.17 0.86
C VAL A 80 6.48 18.64 2.06
N THR A 81 6.83 19.93 2.09
CA THR A 81 7.34 20.59 3.29
C THR A 81 6.19 21.39 3.89
N TYR A 82 5.81 21.09 5.13
CA TYR A 82 4.73 21.80 5.79
C TYR A 82 5.17 23.17 6.28
N LYS A 83 4.23 24.11 6.36
CA LYS A 83 4.52 25.44 6.91
C LYS A 83 5.00 25.30 8.35
N GLY A 84 6.20 25.81 8.62
CA GLY A 84 6.82 25.73 9.95
C GLY A 84 7.68 24.49 10.18
N THR A 85 7.84 23.61 9.19
CA THR A 85 8.85 22.55 9.19
C THR A 85 9.93 22.84 8.15
N THR A 86 11.13 22.36 8.39
CA THR A 86 12.21 22.30 7.39
C THR A 86 12.36 20.90 6.80
N GLU A 87 11.74 19.91 7.42
CA GLU A 87 11.76 18.52 6.95
C GLU A 87 10.74 18.31 5.84
N GLU A 88 11.20 17.68 4.77
CA GLU A 88 10.37 17.23 3.65
C GLU A 88 9.74 15.87 3.98
N LEU A 89 8.42 15.80 3.94
CA LEU A 89 7.68 14.54 4.07
C LEU A 89 7.55 13.89 2.71
N HIS A 90 8.21 12.76 2.51
CA HIS A 90 7.99 11.89 1.36
C HIS A 90 6.83 10.94 1.61
N THR A 91 5.95 10.82 0.62
CA THR A 91 4.78 9.93 0.65
C THR A 91 4.70 9.15 -0.65
N PHE A 92 4.00 8.02 -0.62
CA PHE A 92 3.78 7.23 -1.82
C PHE A 92 2.37 6.62 -1.81
N THR A 93 1.95 6.19 -2.99
CA THR A 93 0.74 5.42 -3.24
C THR A 93 1.09 4.20 -4.08
N ILE A 94 0.42 3.08 -3.84
CA ILE A 94 0.55 1.88 -4.67
C ILE A 94 -0.46 1.94 -5.81
N ILE A 95 -0.05 1.63 -7.03
CA ILE A 95 -0.98 1.52 -8.15
C ILE A 95 -1.65 0.16 -8.10
N THR A 96 -2.97 0.16 -8.25
CA THR A 96 -3.79 -1.05 -8.32
C THR A 96 -4.38 -1.21 -9.71
N THR A 97 -4.67 -2.45 -10.09
CA THR A 97 -5.36 -2.85 -11.31
C THR A 97 -6.43 -3.89 -10.97
N SER A 98 -7.17 -4.39 -11.96
CA SER A 98 -8.13 -5.49 -11.74
C SER A 98 -7.40 -6.76 -11.28
N SER A 99 -8.04 -7.57 -10.44
CA SER A 99 -7.50 -8.89 -10.09
C SER A 99 -7.40 -9.80 -11.30
N ASN A 100 -6.41 -10.68 -11.30
CA ASN A 100 -6.36 -11.82 -12.21
C ASN A 100 -7.35 -12.92 -11.78
N ASN A 101 -7.54 -13.95 -12.62
CA ASN A 101 -8.49 -15.03 -12.35
C ASN A 101 -8.17 -15.81 -11.07
N TYR A 102 -6.91 -15.85 -10.62
CA TYR A 102 -6.51 -16.55 -9.41
C TYR A 102 -6.89 -15.78 -8.14
N LEU A 103 -6.83 -14.45 -8.14
CA LEU A 103 -7.15 -13.62 -6.98
C LEU A 103 -8.59 -13.06 -6.99
N SER A 104 -9.35 -13.29 -8.07
CA SER A 104 -10.72 -12.78 -8.20
C SER A 104 -11.67 -13.26 -7.11
N PHE A 105 -11.43 -14.45 -6.52
CA PHE A 105 -12.20 -14.93 -5.38
C PHE A 105 -11.97 -14.10 -4.11
N LEU A 106 -10.81 -13.44 -4.01
CA LEU A 106 -10.34 -12.72 -2.82
C LEU A 106 -10.79 -11.26 -2.84
N HIS A 107 -10.53 -10.56 -3.96
CA HIS A 107 -10.88 -9.15 -4.15
C HIS A 107 -10.93 -8.82 -5.66
N ASP A 108 -11.61 -7.73 -6.05
CA ASP A 108 -11.73 -7.29 -7.45
C ASP A 108 -10.49 -6.53 -7.96
N ARG A 109 -9.59 -6.18 -7.05
CA ARG A 109 -8.37 -5.40 -7.30
C ARG A 109 -7.14 -6.11 -6.74
N MET A 110 -6.02 -5.88 -7.40
CA MET A 110 -4.69 -6.26 -6.92
C MET A 110 -3.67 -5.14 -7.20
N PRO A 111 -2.52 -5.11 -6.51
CA PRO A 111 -1.41 -4.23 -6.88
C PRO A 111 -0.90 -4.51 -8.30
N VAL A 112 -0.42 -3.48 -8.99
CA VAL A 112 0.37 -3.66 -10.21
C VAL A 112 1.76 -4.14 -9.81
N ILE A 113 2.10 -5.38 -10.17
CA ILE A 113 3.38 -6.01 -9.89
C ILE A 113 4.22 -5.97 -11.18
N LEU A 114 5.40 -5.36 -11.10
CA LEU A 114 6.38 -5.33 -12.18
C LEU A 114 7.17 -6.64 -12.16
N SER A 115 7.02 -7.45 -13.21
CA SER A 115 7.44 -8.86 -13.29
C SER A 115 8.93 -9.05 -13.53
N ASP A 116 9.53 -8.14 -14.29
CA ASP A 116 10.86 -8.30 -14.85
C ASP A 116 11.66 -6.99 -14.83
N ARG A 117 12.96 -7.11 -15.04
CA ARG A 117 13.90 -6.00 -14.99
C ARG A 117 13.55 -4.89 -15.99
N ASP A 118 13.17 -5.26 -17.22
CA ASP A 118 12.86 -4.29 -18.27
C ASP A 118 11.62 -3.46 -17.90
N SER A 119 10.60 -4.09 -17.32
CA SER A 119 9.41 -3.41 -16.82
C SER A 119 9.71 -2.46 -15.66
N ILE A 120 10.64 -2.83 -14.78
CA ILE A 120 11.10 -2.00 -13.66
C ILE A 120 11.89 -0.79 -14.18
N GLU A 121 12.85 -1.01 -15.07
CA GLU A 121 13.67 0.05 -15.66
C GLU A 121 12.81 1.02 -16.46
N ALA A 122 11.90 0.51 -17.31
CA ALA A 122 10.94 1.34 -18.04
C ALA A 122 10.01 2.13 -17.11
N TRP A 123 9.60 1.54 -15.99
CA TRP A 123 8.78 2.23 -15.00
C TRP A 123 9.55 3.36 -14.30
N LEU A 124 10.80 3.11 -13.92
CA LEU A 124 11.64 4.08 -13.21
C LEU A 124 12.22 5.18 -14.11
N ASP A 125 12.27 4.98 -15.43
CA ASP A 125 12.77 5.98 -16.37
C ASP A 125 11.81 7.18 -16.51
N THR A 126 12.03 8.21 -15.69
CA THR A 126 11.27 9.47 -15.72
C THR A 126 11.90 10.55 -16.61
N SER A 127 12.90 10.20 -17.44
CA SER A 127 13.68 11.19 -18.22
C SER A 127 12.84 12.04 -19.17
N SER A 128 11.78 11.47 -19.75
CA SER A 128 10.85 12.20 -20.61
C SER A 128 9.98 13.20 -19.86
N GLY A 129 9.78 13.00 -18.55
CA GLY A 129 8.85 13.75 -17.72
C GLY A 129 7.36 13.60 -18.09
N GLU A 130 7.04 12.74 -19.06
CA GLU A 130 5.73 12.61 -19.69
C GLU A 130 5.14 11.20 -19.49
N TRP A 131 3.81 11.12 -19.53
CA TRP A 131 3.11 9.82 -19.49
C TRP A 131 2.91 9.26 -20.90
N SER A 132 3.24 7.99 -21.11
CA SER A 132 3.19 7.34 -22.41
C SER A 132 2.22 6.15 -22.46
N SER A 133 1.88 5.73 -23.68
CA SER A 133 1.11 4.51 -23.91
C SER A 133 1.89 3.24 -23.52
N SER A 134 3.23 3.25 -23.60
CA SER A 134 4.06 2.13 -23.13
C SER A 134 3.98 1.97 -21.62
N LEU A 135 4.03 3.06 -20.85
CA LEU A 135 3.83 3.03 -19.39
C LEU A 135 2.44 2.52 -19.02
N SER A 136 1.41 2.93 -19.77
CA SER A 136 0.04 2.48 -19.54
C SER A 136 -0.10 0.95 -19.69
N LYS A 137 0.66 0.33 -20.60
CA LYS A 137 0.65 -1.14 -20.81
C LYS A 137 1.29 -1.93 -19.66
N LEU A 138 2.08 -1.27 -18.81
CA LEU A 138 2.64 -1.89 -17.60
C LEU A 138 1.59 -2.02 -16.49
N LEU A 139 0.54 -1.18 -16.50
CA LEU A 139 -0.53 -1.19 -15.50
C LEU A 139 -1.56 -2.27 -15.81
N LYS A 140 -1.16 -3.54 -15.70
CA LYS A 140 -1.99 -4.70 -16.00
C LYS A 140 -1.94 -5.73 -14.86
N PRO A 141 -2.95 -6.62 -14.75
CA PRO A 141 -2.93 -7.71 -13.77
C PRO A 141 -1.71 -8.60 -13.95
N PHE A 142 -1.14 -9.07 -12.84
CA PHE A 142 0.03 -9.96 -12.86
C PHE A 142 -0.32 -11.31 -13.50
N SER A 143 0.58 -11.84 -14.35
CA SER A 143 0.39 -13.14 -15.00
C SER A 143 0.58 -14.28 -13.99
N LEU A 144 -0.21 -15.34 -14.11
CA LEU A 144 -0.06 -16.51 -13.24
C LEU A 144 1.15 -17.35 -13.58
N ASP A 145 1.59 -17.29 -14.83
CA ASP A 145 2.79 -17.98 -15.31
C ASP A 145 4.05 -17.48 -14.58
N ASP A 146 4.01 -16.27 -14.00
CA ASP A 146 5.11 -15.63 -13.26
C ASP A 146 5.17 -15.99 -11.77
N GLY A 147 4.26 -16.88 -11.32
CA GLY A 147 4.33 -17.52 -10.00
C GLY A 147 3.77 -16.69 -8.85
N LEU A 148 2.49 -16.90 -8.52
CA LEU A 148 1.80 -16.26 -7.41
C LEU A 148 1.11 -17.30 -6.52
N VAL A 149 1.22 -17.16 -5.20
CA VAL A 149 0.52 -18.02 -4.23
C VAL A 149 -0.20 -17.17 -3.19
N SER A 150 -1.43 -17.56 -2.86
CA SER A 150 -2.23 -16.94 -1.80
C SER A 150 -2.75 -17.99 -0.84
N TYR A 151 -2.71 -17.72 0.46
CA TYR A 151 -3.18 -18.64 1.50
C TYR A 151 -3.72 -17.89 2.72
N PRO A 152 -4.68 -18.49 3.45
CA PRO A 152 -5.27 -17.86 4.63
C PRO A 152 -4.27 -17.78 5.78
N VAL A 153 -4.22 -16.62 6.40
CA VAL A 153 -3.34 -16.29 7.52
C VAL A 153 -4.14 -15.91 8.76
N PRO A 154 -3.50 -15.85 9.94
CA PRO A 154 -4.17 -15.63 11.20
C PRO A 154 -4.86 -14.27 11.30
N LYS A 155 -6.04 -14.22 11.95
CA LYS A 155 -6.87 -13.01 12.03
C LYS A 155 -6.21 -11.86 12.79
N GLU A 156 -5.22 -12.16 13.64
CA GLU A 156 -4.53 -11.16 14.48
C GLU A 156 -3.76 -10.12 13.67
N VAL A 157 -3.44 -10.40 12.40
CA VAL A 157 -2.78 -9.45 11.47
C VAL A 157 -3.62 -8.20 11.22
N GLY A 158 -4.96 -8.29 11.34
CA GLY A 158 -5.85 -7.16 11.15
C GLY A 158 -5.83 -6.13 12.28
N LYS A 159 -5.15 -6.41 13.40
CA LYS A 159 -5.04 -5.48 14.53
C LYS A 159 -3.81 -4.58 14.35
N VAL A 160 -4.05 -3.33 13.99
CA VAL A 160 -3.01 -2.31 13.81
C VAL A 160 -2.12 -2.21 15.06
N GLY A 161 -0.81 -2.15 14.87
CA GLY A 161 0.19 -2.12 15.94
C GLY A 161 0.72 -3.48 16.36
N ASN A 162 0.10 -4.59 15.93
CA ASN A 162 0.66 -5.92 16.12
C ASN A 162 1.69 -6.23 15.03
N GLN A 163 2.84 -6.79 15.42
CA GLN A 163 3.87 -7.27 14.50
C GLN A 163 4.33 -8.67 14.93
N SER A 164 4.37 -9.63 14.01
CA SER A 164 4.91 -10.97 14.23
C SER A 164 5.15 -11.69 12.92
N ALA A 165 6.29 -12.39 12.81
CA ALA A 165 6.59 -13.27 11.68
C ALA A 165 5.55 -14.40 11.51
N ASP A 166 4.84 -14.76 12.58
CA ASP A 166 3.78 -15.76 12.52
C ASP A 166 2.54 -15.31 11.76
N PHE A 167 2.43 -14.03 11.39
CA PHE A 167 1.33 -13.53 10.54
C PHE A 167 1.51 -13.89 9.06
N LEU A 168 2.72 -14.28 8.65
CA LEU A 168 3.01 -14.76 7.30
C LEU A 168 2.81 -16.28 7.17
N LYS A 169 2.61 -16.99 8.28
CA LYS A 169 2.49 -18.45 8.26
C LYS A 169 1.04 -18.86 7.95
N PRO A 170 0.82 -19.82 7.03
CA PRO A 170 -0.51 -20.38 6.79
C PRO A 170 -1.17 -20.85 8.08
N ILE A 171 -2.49 -20.63 8.22
CA ILE A 171 -3.25 -21.12 9.38
C ILE A 171 -3.09 -22.65 9.56
N SER A 172 -2.93 -23.41 8.47
CA SER A 172 -2.72 -24.86 8.50
C SER A 172 -1.43 -25.28 9.22
N GLN A 173 -0.43 -24.40 9.31
CA GLN A 173 0.85 -24.68 9.94
C GLN A 173 0.88 -24.32 11.44
N ARG A 174 -0.16 -23.66 11.97
CA ARG A 174 -0.25 -23.36 13.41
C ARG A 174 -0.78 -24.60 14.16
N LYS A 175 0.10 -25.21 14.97
CA LYS A 175 -0.13 -26.42 15.80
C LYS A 175 -1.21 -26.30 16.90
N GLY A 176 -2.12 -25.33 16.86
CA GLY A 176 -3.16 -25.14 17.88
C GLY A 176 -4.58 -24.92 17.34
N ASN A 177 -4.78 -24.83 16.02
CA ASN A 177 -6.05 -24.32 15.49
C ASN A 177 -7.11 -25.39 15.22
N ILE A 178 -6.76 -26.66 14.98
CA ILE A 178 -7.80 -27.69 14.78
C ILE A 178 -8.72 -27.81 16.01
N MET A 179 -8.19 -27.83 17.24
CA MET A 179 -9.02 -27.96 18.44
C MET A 179 -9.92 -26.75 18.71
N SER A 180 -9.48 -25.54 18.38
CA SER A 180 -10.26 -24.31 18.61
C SER A 180 -11.46 -24.18 17.67
N PHE A 181 -11.39 -24.76 16.46
CA PHE A 181 -12.51 -24.83 15.52
C PHE A 181 -13.53 -25.93 15.89
N PHE A 182 -13.06 -27.11 16.34
CA PHE A 182 -13.95 -28.20 16.79
C PHE A 182 -14.64 -27.88 18.14
N ASN A 183 -13.98 -27.20 19.08
CA ASN A 183 -14.59 -26.78 20.35
C ASN A 183 -15.70 -25.71 20.22
N LYS A 184 -15.83 -25.08 19.04
CA LYS A 184 -16.91 -24.12 18.77
C LYS A 184 -18.17 -24.80 18.21
N GLN A 185 -18.06 -26.03 17.70
CA GLN A 185 -19.19 -26.84 17.23
C GLN A 185 -19.81 -27.73 18.33
N THR A 186 -19.14 -27.92 19.46
CA THR A 186 -19.60 -28.81 20.54
C THR A 186 -20.25 -28.09 21.73
N ARG A 187 -20.55 -26.79 21.65
CA ARG A 187 -21.34 -26.12 22.70
C ARG A 187 -22.84 -26.30 22.44
N PRO A 188 -23.57 -27.09 23.25
CA PRO A 188 -25.01 -27.14 23.14
C PRO A 188 -25.62 -25.83 23.64
N SER A 189 -26.52 -25.26 22.84
CA SER A 189 -27.36 -24.13 23.22
C SER A 189 -28.46 -24.59 24.17
N GLY A 190 -28.42 -24.11 25.42
CA GLY A 190 -29.58 -24.01 26.30
C GLY A 190 -29.66 -25.01 27.46
N SER A 191 -29.61 -24.51 28.69
CA SER A 191 -30.82 -24.36 29.52
C SER A 191 -30.53 -23.66 30.85
N HIS A 192 -31.54 -22.95 31.33
CA HIS A 192 -31.62 -22.19 32.58
C HIS A 192 -31.54 -23.06 33.84
N SER A 193 -30.95 -22.53 34.92
CA SER A 193 -31.51 -22.60 36.30
C SER A 193 -30.79 -21.54 37.15
N SER A 194 -31.47 -20.48 37.57
CA SER A 194 -32.28 -20.29 38.80
C SER A 194 -31.46 -19.75 39.98
N LYS A 195 -31.83 -18.53 40.40
CA LYS A 195 -31.46 -17.92 41.68
C LYS A 195 -31.89 -18.82 42.85
N GLN A 196 -31.01 -19.00 43.82
CA GLN A 196 -31.40 -19.18 45.22
C GLN A 196 -30.41 -18.45 46.13
N ALA A 197 -30.97 -17.73 47.09
CA ALA A 197 -30.27 -17.05 48.18
C ALA A 197 -30.47 -17.86 49.46
N ALA A 198 -29.43 -17.98 50.30
CA ALA A 198 -29.55 -18.07 51.76
C ALA A 198 -28.17 -17.95 52.45
N SER A 199 -28.02 -16.84 53.17
CA SER A 199 -27.39 -16.59 54.48
C SER A 199 -26.32 -17.52 55.12
N SER A 200 -25.34 -16.79 55.66
CA SER A 200 -24.75 -16.82 57.02
C SER A 200 -23.50 -17.65 57.34
N SER A 201 -22.52 -16.89 57.84
CA SER A 201 -21.65 -17.10 59.02
C SER A 201 -20.15 -17.17 58.73
N GLY A 202 -19.40 -16.23 59.34
CA GLY A 202 -17.95 -16.27 59.49
C GLY A 202 -17.53 -17.32 60.55
N PRO A 203 -16.22 -17.48 60.83
CA PRO A 203 -15.40 -16.38 61.37
C PRO A 203 -13.96 -16.25 60.82
N ASP A 204 -13.45 -15.04 61.05
CA ASP A 204 -12.09 -14.60 61.40
C ASP A 204 -10.93 -15.63 61.49
N SER A 205 -9.80 -15.34 60.83
CA SER A 205 -8.61 -14.75 61.49
C SER A 205 -7.24 -15.05 60.82
N LYS A 206 -6.36 -14.04 60.92
CA LYS A 206 -4.87 -14.04 60.94
C LYS A 206 -4.05 -13.91 59.64
N GLN A 207 -3.67 -12.63 59.43
CA GLN A 207 -2.33 -12.08 59.16
C GLN A 207 -1.11 -13.03 59.12
N MET A 208 -0.24 -12.79 58.13
CA MET A 208 1.20 -12.60 58.40
C MET A 208 1.84 -11.68 57.34
N GLU A 209 2.42 -10.58 57.82
CA GLU A 209 3.34 -9.70 57.10
C GLU A 209 4.72 -10.34 56.93
N LYS A 210 5.46 -9.91 55.89
CA LYS A 210 6.85 -9.39 55.96
C LYS A 210 7.27 -8.87 54.57
N LYS A 211 7.45 -7.55 54.41
CA LYS A 211 8.76 -6.84 54.25
C LYS A 211 9.78 -7.68 53.44
N GLY A 212 10.26 -7.27 52.26
CA GLY A 212 10.63 -5.94 51.79
C GLY A 212 12.13 -5.96 51.55
N LEU A 213 12.60 -5.71 50.32
CA LEU A 213 13.95 -5.21 50.10
C LEU A 213 14.10 -4.51 48.75
N VAL A 214 14.68 -3.32 48.86
CA VAL A 214 15.15 -2.40 47.83
C VAL A 214 16.47 -2.92 47.25
N GLY A 215 16.73 -2.65 45.97
CA GLY A 215 18.05 -2.80 45.34
C GLY A 215 17.98 -2.40 43.86
N THR A 216 18.18 -1.12 43.53
CA THR A 216 19.46 -0.53 43.06
C THR A 216 19.92 -1.01 41.69
N ALA A 217 19.98 -0.05 40.75
CA ALA A 217 20.62 -0.14 39.44
C ALA A 217 22.17 -0.10 39.53
N PRO A 218 22.87 -0.51 38.46
CA PRO A 218 24.13 0.10 38.04
C PRO A 218 23.99 0.76 36.65
N ALA A 219 24.42 2.03 36.45
CA ALA A 219 25.76 2.47 36.04
C ALA A 219 26.17 1.91 34.64
N VAL A 220 26.03 2.68 33.57
CA VAL A 220 26.99 3.67 32.99
C VAL A 220 28.35 3.07 32.66
N LEU A 221 28.65 3.02 31.35
CA LEU A 221 30.01 3.02 30.81
C LEU A 221 30.11 4.15 29.77
N HIS A 222 30.98 5.12 30.07
CA HIS A 222 31.73 5.96 29.13
C HIS A 222 32.38 5.05 28.05
N GLY A 223 32.66 5.46 26.83
CA GLY A 223 32.80 6.78 26.21
C GLY A 223 33.82 6.61 25.09
N LEU A 224 33.63 7.24 23.93
CA LEU A 224 34.66 7.48 22.93
C LEU A 224 34.26 8.74 22.14
N GLU A 225 34.91 9.85 22.47
CA GLU A 225 35.03 11.05 21.64
C GLU A 225 36.12 10.81 20.61
N ILE A 226 35.90 11.18 19.34
CA ILE A 226 36.95 11.65 18.44
C ILE A 226 36.38 12.84 17.66
N GLU A 227 37.12 13.96 17.74
CA GLU A 227 36.86 15.27 17.16
C GLU A 227 36.91 15.30 15.62
N GLY A 228 36.35 16.37 15.04
CA GLY A 228 36.35 16.67 13.60
C GLY A 228 37.73 17.08 13.04
N PRO A 229 37.74 17.65 11.83
CA PRO A 229 37.59 19.10 11.79
C PRO A 229 36.69 19.64 10.67
N HIS A 230 36.36 20.90 10.91
CA HIS A 230 35.74 21.88 10.04
C HIS A 230 36.46 22.03 8.69
N ASP A 231 35.71 22.34 7.64
CA ASP A 231 36.00 23.52 6.84
C ASP A 231 34.70 24.06 6.22
N ALA A 232 34.54 25.37 6.40
CA ALA A 232 33.48 26.18 5.86
C ALA A 232 33.90 26.66 4.46
N ASP A 233 32.96 26.77 3.53
CA ASP A 233 33.08 27.82 2.52
C ASP A 233 31.71 28.41 2.17
N THR A 234 31.70 29.73 2.17
CA THR A 234 30.53 30.60 2.09
C THR A 234 30.65 31.40 0.80
N ILE A 235 29.75 31.23 -0.19
CA ILE A 235 29.62 32.19 -1.30
C ILE A 235 28.14 32.49 -1.61
N LYS A 236 27.72 33.62 -1.04
CA LYS A 236 26.90 34.75 -1.55
C LYS A 236 25.93 34.55 -2.74
N ASP A 237 24.68 34.95 -2.47
CA ASP A 237 23.62 35.35 -3.41
C ASP A 237 23.99 36.55 -4.31
N GLU A 238 23.48 36.56 -5.55
CA GLU A 238 22.73 37.70 -6.13
C GLU A 238 21.96 37.30 -7.42
N PRO A 239 20.85 37.99 -7.76
CA PRO A 239 19.77 37.47 -8.60
C PRO A 239 19.81 37.99 -10.05
N LYS A 240 19.28 37.21 -11.01
CA LYS A 240 18.95 37.72 -12.36
C LYS A 240 17.64 37.17 -12.91
N GLY A 241 16.66 38.07 -13.02
CA GLY A 241 15.94 38.36 -14.27
C GLY A 241 14.86 37.40 -14.75
N SER A 242 13.61 37.74 -14.45
CA SER A 242 12.41 37.26 -15.14
C SER A 242 12.35 37.67 -16.62
N PRO A 243 11.80 36.85 -17.52
CA PRO A 243 11.17 37.32 -18.75
C PRO A 243 9.64 37.33 -18.64
N ALA A 244 9.04 38.39 -19.18
CA ALA A 244 7.61 38.67 -19.27
C ALA A 244 6.88 37.74 -20.30
N PRO A 245 5.53 37.69 -20.31
CA PRO A 245 4.75 36.61 -20.89
C PRO A 245 4.44 36.76 -22.40
N SER A 246 4.41 35.63 -23.10
CA SER A 246 3.95 35.50 -24.50
C SER A 246 2.41 35.50 -24.63
N PRO A 247 1.85 35.98 -25.77
CA PRO A 247 0.46 36.41 -25.88
C PRO A 247 -0.57 35.28 -26.05
N LYS A 248 -1.79 35.57 -25.56
CA LYS A 248 -3.03 34.78 -25.65
C LYS A 248 -3.46 34.57 -27.10
N LYS A 249 -3.71 33.31 -27.52
CA LYS A 249 -4.45 32.98 -28.74
C LYS A 249 -5.95 32.89 -28.44
N THR A 250 -6.73 33.68 -29.15
CA THR A 250 -8.21 33.64 -29.21
C THR A 250 -8.72 32.48 -30.07
N PRO A 251 -9.95 31.99 -29.84
CA PRO A 251 -10.44 30.75 -30.45
C PRO A 251 -11.06 30.98 -31.84
N ILE A 252 -10.70 30.13 -32.79
CA ILE A 252 -11.33 30.05 -34.13
C ILE A 252 -12.63 29.23 -34.00
N LYS A 253 -13.74 29.84 -34.43
CA LYS A 253 -15.08 29.23 -34.55
C LYS A 253 -15.07 28.10 -35.59
N ARG A 254 -15.63 26.94 -35.25
CA ARG A 254 -16.05 25.91 -36.21
C ARG A 254 -17.42 26.28 -36.77
N SER A 255 -17.53 26.37 -38.09
CA SER A 255 -18.79 26.30 -38.84
C SER A 255 -18.91 24.93 -39.50
N ALA A 256 -20.09 24.33 -39.40
CA ALA A 256 -20.45 23.06 -40.00
C ALA A 256 -20.80 23.21 -41.49
N ALA A 257 -20.45 22.20 -42.30
CA ALA A 257 -21.15 21.87 -43.54
C ALA A 257 -20.97 20.37 -43.86
N SER A 258 -22.06 19.81 -44.38
CA SER A 258 -22.48 18.44 -44.67
C SER A 258 -21.69 17.73 -45.80
N VAL A 259 -21.40 16.43 -45.63
CA VAL A 259 -21.98 15.21 -46.28
C VAL A 259 -21.72 15.10 -47.79
N GLU A 260 -20.91 14.10 -48.18
CA GLU A 260 -21.24 13.17 -49.27
C GLU A 260 -20.44 11.86 -49.18
N SER A 261 -21.13 10.77 -49.50
CA SER A 261 -20.73 9.36 -49.45
C SER A 261 -20.07 8.91 -50.75
N ASP A 262 -19.02 8.09 -50.69
CA ASP A 262 -18.67 7.25 -51.85
C ASP A 262 -17.90 5.97 -51.49
N ALA A 263 -18.00 5.02 -52.44
CA ALA A 263 -18.01 3.57 -52.32
C ALA A 263 -16.72 2.82 -51.89
N LEU A 264 -16.95 1.58 -51.43
CA LEU A 264 -15.99 0.49 -51.21
C LEU A 264 -15.35 -0.03 -52.52
N PRO A 265 -14.07 -0.44 -52.52
CA PRO A 265 -13.45 -1.15 -53.65
C PRO A 265 -13.66 -2.68 -53.60
N PRO A 266 -13.63 -3.40 -54.75
CA PRO A 266 -13.95 -4.83 -54.82
C PRO A 266 -12.78 -5.78 -54.55
N GLU A 267 -13.12 -6.98 -54.09
CA GLU A 267 -12.24 -8.12 -53.78
C GLU A 267 -11.55 -8.74 -55.01
N ARG A 268 -10.28 -9.13 -54.84
CA ARG A 268 -9.50 -9.92 -55.81
C ARG A 268 -9.73 -11.43 -55.60
N LYS A 269 -10.27 -12.10 -56.63
CA LYS A 269 -10.28 -13.58 -56.74
C LYS A 269 -8.88 -14.14 -57.01
N VAL A 270 -8.43 -15.07 -56.17
CA VAL A 270 -7.28 -15.94 -56.41
C VAL A 270 -7.74 -17.13 -57.27
N ARG A 271 -7.13 -17.32 -58.44
CA ARG A 271 -7.29 -18.53 -59.27
C ARG A 271 -6.29 -19.59 -58.81
N LYS A 272 -6.78 -20.79 -58.52
CA LYS A 272 -5.97 -22.02 -58.51
C LYS A 272 -5.60 -22.37 -59.95
N VAL A 273 -4.33 -22.67 -60.17
CA VAL A 273 -3.83 -23.40 -61.33
C VAL A 273 -3.63 -24.85 -60.89
N SER A 274 -4.01 -25.77 -61.78
CA SER A 274 -3.96 -27.23 -61.65
C SER A 274 -2.58 -27.79 -61.34
#